data_AF-A0A0B8P7D4-F1
#
_entry.id   AF-A0A0B8P7D4-F1
#
_cell.length_a   1.000
_cell.length_b   1.000
_cell.length_c   1.000
_cell.angle_alpha   90.00
_cell.angle_beta   90.00
_cell.angle_gamma   90.00
#
_symmetry.space_group_name_H-M   'P 1'
#
loop_
_entity.id
_entity.type
_entity.pdbx_description
1 polymer ?
#
loop_
_entity_poly.entity_id
_entity_poly.type
_entity_poly.pdbx_seq_one_letter_code
_entity_poly.pdbx_strand_id
1 'polypeptide(L)'
;MNEVEHNFLYLGFTGKDKIEELEKYTNTVSSRLSRQANFIISDFSGSLDFPLDAEKMVTENDVIVLVTEPSVSSVRATQRLLDRIKDVAIPQLVRPRVMVVLNHHRPEACFNLNFEEVERFLKIKPEVAVPFYKTAAKQLIEGKRLQGLEKGKTKPFTSLALSINGRNPNKKTGLFSKFSFKRNKK
;
A
#
# COMPACT_ATOMS: atom_id res chain seq x y z
N MET A 1 15.43 20.35 14.93
CA MET A 1 14.16 19.61 14.94
C MET A 1 13.99 19.06 16.33
N ASN A 2 12.88 19.41 17.00
CA ASN A 2 12.63 18.94 18.36
C ASN A 2 12.48 17.41 18.35
N GLU A 3 12.99 16.72 19.38
CA GLU A 3 12.81 15.26 19.56
C GLU A 3 11.36 14.82 19.42
N VAL A 4 10.43 15.68 19.84
CA VAL A 4 8.98 15.47 19.73
C VAL A 4 8.53 15.38 18.27
N GLU A 5 9.02 16.26 17.39
CA GLU A 5 8.71 16.22 15.95
C GLU A 5 9.36 15.00 15.27
N HIS A 6 10.52 14.57 15.77
CA HIS A 6 11.18 13.35 15.30
C HIS A 6 10.39 12.09 15.69
N ASN A 7 9.81 12.07 16.89
CA ASN A 7 8.98 10.96 17.39
C ASN A 7 7.63 10.85 16.66
N PHE A 8 7.05 11.97 16.20
CA PHE A 8 5.84 11.95 15.37
C PHE A 8 6.04 11.33 13.98
N LEU A 9 7.28 11.24 13.49
CA LEU A 9 7.59 10.54 12.24
C LEU A 9 7.63 9.00 12.42
N TYR A 10 7.77 8.52 13.66
CA TYR A 10 7.93 7.10 14.03
C TYR A 10 6.79 6.60 14.92
N LEU A 11 5.53 6.92 14.61
CA LEU A 11 4.35 6.60 15.45
C LEU A 11 4.04 5.08 15.59
N GLY A 12 5.01 4.29 16.04
CA GLY A 12 4.80 3.08 16.83
C GLY A 12 5.00 3.44 18.30
N PHE A 13 3.94 3.89 18.98
CA PHE A 13 3.99 4.02 20.44
C PHE A 13 3.95 2.64 21.06
N THR A 14 5.07 2.20 21.63
CA THR A 14 5.12 0.99 22.45
C THR A 14 4.63 1.31 23.86
N GLY A 15 3.54 0.68 24.30
CA GLY A 15 3.00 0.81 25.66
C GLY A 15 2.80 -0.54 26.33
N LYS A 16 2.69 -0.55 27.66
CA LYS A 16 2.38 -1.76 28.45
C LYS A 16 0.88 -1.98 28.66
N ASP A 17 0.07 -1.06 28.16
CA ASP A 17 -1.38 -1.06 28.32
C ASP A 17 -2.06 -2.08 27.40
N LYS A 18 -3.36 -2.30 27.62
CA LYS A 18 -4.16 -3.21 26.79
C LYS A 18 -4.17 -2.73 25.34
N ILE A 19 -4.14 -3.68 24.39
CA ILE A 19 -4.13 -3.40 22.93
C ILE A 19 -5.25 -2.43 22.54
N GLU A 20 -6.46 -2.64 23.06
CA GLU A 20 -7.63 -1.78 22.81
C GLU A 20 -7.40 -0.30 23.20
N GLU A 21 -6.67 -0.06 24.30
CA GLU A 21 -6.38 1.28 24.80
C GLU A 21 -5.30 1.97 23.96
N LEU A 22 -4.27 1.20 23.58
CA LEU A 22 -3.22 1.65 22.66
C LEU A 22 -3.79 1.97 21.27
N GLU A 23 -4.75 1.17 20.80
CA GLU A 23 -5.46 1.41 19.55
C GLU A 23 -6.32 2.67 19.61
N LYS A 24 -7.12 2.84 20.68
CA LYS A 24 -7.95 4.05 20.86
C LYS A 24 -7.09 5.31 20.93
N TYR A 25 -5.94 5.23 21.58
CA TYR A 25 -4.98 6.33 21.62
C TYR A 25 -4.40 6.63 20.23
N THR A 26 -3.96 5.59 19.51
CA THR A 26 -3.44 5.70 18.14
C THR A 26 -4.48 6.32 17.20
N ASN A 27 -5.75 5.91 17.30
CA ASN A 27 -6.85 6.45 16.52
C ASN A 27 -7.12 7.93 16.87
N THR A 28 -7.03 8.29 18.15
CA THR A 28 -7.18 9.69 18.60
C THR A 28 -6.07 10.56 18.05
N VAL A 29 -4.82 10.11 18.09
CA VAL A 29 -3.69 10.83 17.51
C VAL A 29 -3.84 10.94 15.99
N SER A 30 -4.19 9.85 15.31
CA SER A 30 -4.41 9.81 13.86
C SER A 30 -5.51 10.78 13.43
N SER A 31 -6.64 10.85 14.16
CA SER A 31 -7.72 11.80 13.86
C SER A 31 -7.29 13.26 14.03
N ARG A 32 -6.41 13.58 14.99
CA ARG A 32 -5.86 14.93 15.14
C ARG A 32 -4.88 15.27 14.02
N LEU A 33 -4.02 14.32 13.65
CA LEU A 33 -3.04 14.48 12.57
C LEU A 33 -3.68 14.51 11.19
N SER A 34 -4.87 13.93 11.01
CA SER A 34 -5.61 13.94 9.73
C SER A 34 -5.85 15.35 9.19
N ARG A 35 -5.91 16.36 10.07
CA ARG A 35 -6.08 17.78 9.68
C ARG A 35 -4.79 18.43 9.19
N GLN A 36 -3.64 17.82 9.45
CA GLN A 36 -2.31 18.37 9.19
C GLN A 36 -1.50 17.54 8.19
N ALA A 37 -1.89 16.30 7.92
CA ALA A 37 -1.25 15.40 6.98
C ALA A 37 -2.13 15.14 5.76
N ASN A 38 -1.52 15.02 4.58
CA ASN A 38 -2.24 14.61 3.37
C ASN A 38 -2.48 13.09 3.32
N PHE A 39 -1.63 12.31 3.97
CA PHE A 39 -1.69 10.86 4.03
C PHE A 39 -1.34 10.38 5.43
N ILE A 40 -2.10 9.42 5.92
CA ILE A 40 -1.78 8.63 7.11
C ILE A 40 -1.59 7.19 6.59
N ILE A 41 -0.46 6.57 6.91
CA ILE A 41 -0.17 5.20 6.51
C ILE A 41 -0.19 4.36 7.78
N SER A 42 -1.17 3.46 7.85
CA SER A 42 -1.31 2.47 8.90
C SER A 42 -0.70 1.15 8.42
N ASP A 43 0.34 0.68 9.10
CA ASP A 43 0.97 -0.61 8.80
C ASP A 43 0.33 -1.70 9.66
N PHE A 44 -0.16 -2.76 9.01
CA PHE A 44 -0.81 -3.89 9.66
C PHE A 44 0.00 -5.16 9.41
N SER A 45 0.51 -5.77 10.47
CA SER A 45 1.14 -7.08 10.36
C SER A 45 0.09 -8.17 10.22
N GLY A 46 0.17 -8.97 9.16
CA GLY A 46 -0.65 -10.18 8.99
C GLY A 46 -0.13 -11.41 9.76
N SER A 47 0.76 -11.21 10.73
CA SER A 47 1.28 -12.29 11.60
C SER A 47 0.18 -12.84 12.51
N LEU A 48 0.28 -14.13 12.89
CA LEU A 48 -0.72 -14.88 13.66
C LEU A 48 -1.22 -14.17 14.95
N ASP A 49 -0.42 -13.28 15.53
CA ASP A 49 -0.72 -12.59 16.78
C ASP A 49 -1.50 -11.26 16.60
N PHE A 50 -1.81 -10.86 15.37
CA PHE A 50 -2.60 -9.66 15.07
C PHE A 50 -3.86 -10.05 14.27
N PRO A 51 -5.01 -10.25 14.94
CA PRO A 51 -6.25 -10.52 14.23
C PRO A 51 -6.62 -9.29 13.40
N LEU A 52 -6.48 -9.40 12.07
CA LEU A 52 -6.93 -8.39 11.13
C LEU A 52 -8.45 -8.27 11.21
N ASP A 53 -8.92 -7.20 11.82
CA ASP A 53 -10.33 -6.84 11.86
C ASP A 53 -10.73 -6.16 10.55
N ALA A 54 -11.44 -6.91 9.70
CA ALA A 54 -11.92 -6.41 8.41
C ALA A 54 -12.93 -5.25 8.57
N GLU A 55 -13.71 -5.22 9.66
CA GLU A 55 -14.67 -4.15 9.94
C GLU A 55 -13.96 -2.84 10.19
N LYS A 56 -12.96 -2.88 11.06
CA LYS A 56 -12.10 -1.73 11.36
C LYS A 56 -11.35 -1.25 10.11
N MET A 57 -10.77 -2.18 9.34
CA MET A 57 -10.05 -1.84 8.11
C MET A 57 -10.94 -1.10 7.10
N VAL A 58 -12.18 -1.57 6.90
CA VAL A 58 -13.13 -0.97 5.95
C VAL A 58 -13.65 0.39 6.42
N THR A 59 -13.86 0.55 7.73
CA THR A 59 -14.45 1.77 8.30
C THR A 59 -13.43 2.90 8.45
N GLU A 60 -12.18 2.58 8.79
CA GLU A 60 -11.16 3.57 9.15
C GLU A 60 -10.23 3.98 8.00
N ASN A 61 -10.25 3.27 6.86
CA ASN A 61 -9.29 3.50 5.78
C ASN A 61 -9.99 3.77 4.43
N ASP A 62 -9.54 4.81 3.73
CA ASP A 62 -10.02 5.12 2.36
C ASP A 62 -9.42 4.17 1.31
N VAL A 63 -8.18 3.75 1.51
CA VAL A 63 -7.40 2.91 0.60
C VAL A 63 -6.78 1.77 1.37
N ILE A 64 -7.01 0.53 0.92
CA ILE A 64 -6.46 -0.68 1.52
C ILE A 64 -5.49 -1.29 0.51
N VAL A 65 -4.20 -1.38 0.88
CA VAL A 65 -3.17 -2.00 0.05
C VAL A 65 -2.85 -3.39 0.61
N LEU A 66 -3.23 -4.43 -0.12
CA LEU A 66 -2.93 -5.82 0.22
C LEU A 66 -1.65 -6.27 -0.47
N VAL A 67 -0.60 -6.50 0.30
CA VAL A 67 0.67 -7.02 -0.20
C VAL A 67 0.63 -8.55 -0.17
N THR A 68 0.89 -9.18 -1.31
CA THR A 68 0.91 -10.64 -1.45
C THR A 68 2.17 -11.09 -2.18
N GLU A 69 2.67 -12.27 -1.87
CA GLU A 69 3.75 -12.90 -2.64
C GLU A 69 3.15 -13.90 -3.66
N PRO A 70 3.85 -14.22 -4.75
CA PRO A 70 3.38 -15.20 -5.73
C PRO A 70 3.52 -16.65 -5.23
N SER A 71 2.91 -16.94 -4.08
CA SER A 71 2.80 -18.28 -3.52
C SER A 71 1.35 -18.69 -3.34
N VAL A 72 1.05 -19.97 -3.51
CA VAL A 72 -0.33 -20.49 -3.38
C VAL A 72 -0.92 -20.20 -2.00
N SER A 73 -0.11 -20.30 -0.93
CA SER A 73 -0.55 -20.00 0.43
C SER A 73 -0.87 -18.52 0.61
N SER A 74 0.00 -17.62 0.15
CA SER A 74 -0.20 -16.17 0.26
C SER A 74 -1.39 -15.71 -0.56
N VAL A 75 -1.51 -16.16 -1.81
CA VAL A 75 -2.64 -15.83 -2.69
C VAL A 75 -3.97 -16.30 -2.10
N ARG A 76 -4.02 -17.51 -1.51
CA ARG A 76 -5.24 -18.00 -0.82
C ARG A 76 -5.58 -17.18 0.41
N ALA A 77 -4.59 -16.77 1.19
CA ALA A 77 -4.80 -15.91 2.36
C ALA A 77 -5.31 -14.53 1.94
N THR A 78 -4.71 -13.93 0.91
CA THR A 78 -5.15 -12.66 0.32
C THR A 78 -6.58 -12.76 -0.23
N GLN A 79 -6.93 -13.85 -0.91
CA GLN A 79 -8.30 -14.08 -1.39
C GLN A 79 -9.32 -14.13 -0.24
N ARG A 80 -9.01 -14.85 0.85
CA ARG A 80 -9.87 -14.90 2.04
C ARG A 80 -10.07 -13.53 2.66
N LEU A 81 -9.03 -12.71 2.73
CA LEU A 81 -9.12 -11.35 3.25
C LEU A 81 -9.92 -10.43 2.33
N LEU A 82 -9.74 -10.54 1.01
CA LEU A 82 -10.55 -9.83 0.02
C LEU A 82 -12.03 -10.15 0.16
N ASP A 83 -12.38 -11.42 0.36
CA ASP A 83 -13.76 -11.84 0.52
C ASP A 83 -14.34 -11.30 1.85
N ARG A 84 -13.60 -11.36 2.96
CA ARG A 84 -14.01 -10.73 4.23
C ARG A 84 -14.22 -9.22 4.11
N ILE A 85 -13.34 -8.51 3.41
CA ILE A 85 -13.47 -7.06 3.18
C ILE A 85 -14.76 -6.78 2.38
N LYS A 86 -15.07 -7.58 1.36
CA LYS A 86 -16.31 -7.42 0.57
C LYS A 86 -17.55 -7.67 1.42
N ASP A 87 -17.53 -8.72 2.25
CA ASP A 87 -18.65 -9.09 3.11
C ASP A 87 -19.01 -7.99 4.12
N VAL A 88 -18.01 -7.23 4.59
CA VAL A 88 -18.19 -6.06 5.47
C VAL A 88 -18.59 -4.80 4.70
N ALA A 89 -17.92 -4.54 3.57
CA ALA A 89 -18.09 -3.30 2.80
C ALA A 89 -19.48 -3.19 2.15
N ILE A 90 -20.05 -4.30 1.68
CA ILE A 90 -21.35 -4.30 0.98
C ILE A 90 -22.50 -3.84 1.91
N PRO A 91 -22.68 -4.43 3.11
CA PRO A 91 -23.74 -4.00 4.04
C PRO A 91 -23.61 -2.55 4.52
N GLN A 92 -22.38 -2.07 4.72
CA GLN A 92 -22.13 -0.74 5.28
C GLN A 92 -22.24 0.39 4.24
N LEU A 93 -22.42 0.08 2.95
CA LEU A 93 -22.32 1.02 1.82
C LEU A 93 -21.00 1.81 1.75
N VAL A 94 -19.99 1.41 2.54
CA VAL A 94 -18.63 1.97 2.49
C VAL A 94 -17.82 1.17 1.46
N ARG A 95 -17.13 1.87 0.56
CA ARG A 95 -16.31 1.23 -0.47
C ARG A 95 -14.87 1.72 -0.40
N PRO A 96 -14.04 1.17 0.51
CA PRO A 96 -12.62 1.47 0.50
C PRO A 96 -12.03 0.98 -0.83
N ARG A 97 -11.08 1.74 -1.37
CA ARG A 97 -10.38 1.33 -2.59
C ARG A 97 -9.37 0.25 -2.23
N VAL A 98 -9.66 -1.00 -2.57
CA VAL A 98 -8.76 -2.12 -2.35
C VAL A 98 -7.82 -2.29 -3.53
N MET A 99 -6.51 -2.35 -3.26
CA MET A 99 -5.44 -2.50 -4.25
C MET A 99 -4.57 -3.68 -3.85
N VAL A 100 -4.30 -4.59 -4.79
CA VAL A 100 -3.38 -5.72 -4.54
C VAL A 100 -2.01 -5.41 -5.13
N VAL A 101 -0.96 -5.60 -4.33
CA VAL A 101 0.43 -5.46 -4.74
C VAL A 101 1.10 -6.82 -4.69
N LEU A 102 1.64 -7.26 -5.82
CA LEU A 102 2.41 -8.50 -5.90
C LEU A 102 3.88 -8.21 -5.59
N ASN A 103 4.41 -8.75 -4.50
CA ASN A 103 5.75 -8.49 -4.02
C ASN A 103 6.68 -9.70 -4.17
N HIS A 104 7.73 -9.56 -4.98
CA HIS A 104 8.78 -10.57 -5.12
C HIS A 104 9.92 -10.28 -4.14
N HIS A 105 9.84 -10.84 -2.95
CA HIS A 105 10.89 -10.69 -1.92
C HIS A 105 12.09 -11.66 -2.12
N ARG A 106 12.00 -12.56 -3.09
CA ARG A 106 13.04 -13.51 -3.56
C ARG A 106 13.10 -13.48 -5.09
N PRO A 107 14.14 -14.02 -5.74
CA PRO A 107 14.16 -14.18 -7.19
C PRO A 107 12.89 -14.85 -7.72
N GLU A 108 12.38 -14.41 -8.88
CA GLU A 108 11.13 -14.89 -9.47
C GLU A 108 11.09 -16.42 -9.61
N ALA A 109 12.22 -17.04 -9.95
CA ALA A 109 12.37 -18.49 -10.06
C ALA A 109 12.12 -19.26 -8.74
N CYS A 110 12.09 -18.58 -7.59
CA CYS A 110 11.80 -19.21 -6.29
C CYS A 110 10.30 -19.31 -6.00
N PHE A 111 9.45 -18.73 -6.85
CA PHE A 111 8.01 -18.73 -6.67
C PHE A 111 7.34 -19.72 -7.62
N ASN A 112 6.22 -20.29 -7.16
CA ASN A 112 5.49 -21.33 -7.88
C ASN A 112 4.34 -20.79 -8.72
N LEU A 113 4.09 -19.48 -8.69
CA LEU A 113 3.07 -18.82 -9.49
C LEU A 113 3.67 -17.68 -10.31
N ASN A 114 3.23 -17.55 -11.55
CA ASN A 114 3.48 -16.35 -12.36
C ASN A 114 2.38 -15.29 -12.16
N PHE A 115 2.55 -14.11 -12.77
CA PHE A 115 1.61 -13.00 -12.63
C PHE A 115 0.20 -13.36 -13.12
N GLU A 116 0.11 -14.05 -14.25
CA GLU A 116 -1.15 -14.45 -14.88
C GLU A 116 -1.92 -15.47 -14.02
N GLU A 117 -1.22 -16.38 -13.37
CA GLU A 117 -1.79 -17.35 -12.44
C GLU A 117 -2.29 -16.65 -11.18
N VAL A 118 -1.52 -15.71 -10.62
CA VAL A 118 -1.96 -14.90 -9.47
C VAL A 118 -3.23 -14.12 -9.81
N GLU A 119 -3.28 -13.44 -10.97
CA GLU A 119 -4.47 -12.73 -11.44
C GLU A 119 -5.68 -13.66 -11.58
N ARG A 120 -5.47 -14.87 -12.13
CA ARG A 120 -6.52 -15.88 -12.24
C ARG A 120 -7.04 -16.35 -10.89
N PHE A 121 -6.16 -16.60 -9.92
CA PHE A 121 -6.55 -17.07 -8.60
C PHE A 121 -7.27 -15.99 -7.78
N LEU A 122 -6.79 -14.74 -7.84
CA LEU A 122 -7.38 -13.61 -7.12
C LEU A 122 -8.65 -13.06 -7.78
N LYS A 123 -8.88 -13.40 -9.06
CA LYS A 123 -9.96 -12.83 -9.91
C LYS A 123 -9.90 -11.30 -9.99
N ILE A 124 -8.77 -10.71 -9.64
CA ILE A 124 -8.49 -9.27 -9.64
C ILE A 124 -7.06 -9.13 -10.11
N LYS A 125 -6.84 -8.19 -11.02
CA LYS A 125 -5.50 -7.84 -11.49
C LYS A 125 -4.72 -7.11 -10.39
N PRO A 126 -3.53 -7.57 -9.98
CA PRO A 126 -2.65 -6.80 -9.12
C PRO A 126 -2.35 -5.43 -9.75
N GLU A 127 -2.45 -4.37 -8.97
CA GLU A 127 -2.21 -3.00 -9.44
C GLU A 127 -0.75 -2.82 -9.87
N VAL A 128 0.16 -3.40 -9.09
CA VAL A 128 1.61 -3.30 -9.28
C VAL A 128 2.26 -4.62 -8.91
N ALA A 129 3.29 -5.00 -9.67
CA ALA A 129 4.25 -6.04 -9.31
C ALA A 129 5.59 -5.39 -8.93
N VAL A 130 6.04 -5.60 -7.69
CA VAL A 130 7.36 -5.22 -7.21
C VAL A 130 8.32 -6.37 -7.54
N PRO A 131 9.36 -6.15 -8.36
CA PRO A 131 10.32 -7.18 -8.71
C PRO A 131 11.33 -7.40 -7.57
N PHE A 132 12.07 -8.49 -7.66
CA PHE A 132 13.13 -8.77 -6.70
C PHE A 132 14.33 -7.84 -6.89
N TYR A 133 14.61 -7.02 -5.88
CA TYR A 133 15.79 -6.18 -5.84
C TYR A 133 16.88 -6.79 -4.95
N LYS A 134 17.94 -7.32 -5.58
CA LYS A 134 19.08 -7.97 -4.89
C LYS A 134 19.70 -7.12 -3.76
N THR A 135 19.73 -5.80 -3.92
CA THR A 135 20.34 -4.88 -2.96
C THR A 135 19.32 -4.22 -2.02
N ALA A 136 18.04 -4.64 -2.03
CA ALA A 136 17.01 -4.04 -1.17
C ALA A 136 17.34 -4.15 0.31
N ALA A 137 17.71 -5.34 0.79
CA ALA A 137 18.07 -5.56 2.19
C ALA A 137 19.22 -4.63 2.64
N LYS A 138 20.28 -4.54 1.82
CA LYS A 138 21.40 -3.63 2.07
C LYS A 138 20.95 -2.16 2.14
N GLN A 139 20.12 -1.73 1.19
CA GLN A 139 19.64 -0.34 1.17
C GLN A 139 18.74 -0.01 2.36
N LEU A 140 17.87 -0.94 2.78
CA LEU A 140 17.05 -0.76 3.97
C LEU A 140 17.90 -0.58 5.23
N ILE A 141 18.93 -1.41 5.41
CA ILE A 141 19.86 -1.30 6.55
C ILE A 141 20.61 0.03 6.51
N GLU A 142 20.97 0.51 5.33
CA GLU A 142 21.63 1.82 5.14
C GLU A 142 20.67 3.02 5.27
N GLY A 143 19.38 2.81 5.60
CA GLY A 143 18.37 3.87 5.69
C GLY A 143 17.99 4.49 4.34
N LYS A 144 18.35 3.84 3.23
CA LYS A 144 18.06 4.32 1.88
C LYS A 144 16.66 3.88 1.44
N ARG A 145 15.99 4.75 0.68
CA ARG A 145 14.66 4.48 0.13
C ARG A 145 14.76 3.49 -1.03
N LEU A 146 13.96 2.42 -0.97
CA LEU A 146 13.87 1.41 -2.04
C LEU A 146 13.39 1.98 -3.38
N GLN A 147 12.71 3.12 -3.38
CA GLN A 147 12.36 3.86 -4.60
C GLN A 147 13.60 4.18 -5.46
N GLY A 148 14.77 4.36 -4.85
CA GLY A 148 16.03 4.59 -5.58
C GLY A 148 16.51 3.39 -6.41
N LEU A 149 15.91 2.20 -6.23
CA LEU A 149 16.20 1.00 -7.01
C LEU A 149 15.38 0.90 -8.30
N GLU A 150 14.34 1.73 -8.44
CA GLU A 150 13.54 1.77 -9.66
C GLU A 150 14.38 2.23 -10.86
N LYS A 151 14.32 1.47 -11.96
CA LYS A 151 15.09 1.76 -13.17
C LYS A 151 14.21 1.62 -14.42
N GLY A 152 14.43 2.51 -15.38
CA GLY A 152 13.78 2.46 -16.69
C GLY A 152 12.25 2.54 -16.61
N LYS A 153 11.56 1.57 -17.20
CA LYS A 153 10.10 1.48 -17.26
C LYS A 153 9.48 0.83 -16.01
N THR A 154 10.28 0.15 -15.19
CA THR A 154 9.79 -0.58 -14.00
C THR A 154 9.87 0.33 -12.78
N LYS A 155 8.74 0.97 -12.46
CA LYS A 155 8.62 1.94 -11.35
C LYS A 155 7.46 1.58 -10.42
N PRO A 156 7.52 0.44 -9.71
CA PRO A 156 6.40 -0.07 -8.93
C PRO A 156 5.98 0.84 -7.76
N PHE A 157 6.92 1.33 -6.94
CA PHE A 157 6.65 2.24 -5.83
C PHE A 157 6.09 3.58 -6.32
N THR A 158 6.70 4.14 -7.36
CA THR A 158 6.20 5.39 -7.94
C THR A 158 4.80 5.20 -8.55
N SER A 159 4.56 4.09 -9.25
CA SER A 159 3.25 3.77 -9.83
C SER A 159 2.19 3.57 -8.75
N LEU A 160 2.53 2.85 -7.67
CA LEU A 160 1.64 2.66 -6.54
C LEU A 160 1.27 3.98 -5.88
N ALA A 161 2.26 4.86 -5.63
CA ALA A 161 2.01 6.19 -5.06
C ALA A 161 1.11 7.05 -5.97
N LEU A 162 1.29 6.99 -7.29
CA LEU A 162 0.40 7.66 -8.24
C LEU A 162 -1.01 7.07 -8.23
N SER A 163 -1.14 5.75 -8.20
CA SER A 163 -2.42 5.06 -8.14
C SER A 163 -3.18 5.38 -6.86
N ILE A 164 -2.51 5.42 -5.69
CA ILE A 164 -3.11 5.86 -4.41
C ILE A 164 -3.65 7.29 -4.53
N ASN A 165 -2.91 8.18 -5.19
CA ASN A 165 -3.35 9.55 -5.51
C ASN A 165 -4.47 9.65 -6.58
N GLY A 166 -5.05 8.52 -7.01
CA GLY A 166 -6.08 8.48 -8.04
C GLY A 166 -5.57 8.73 -9.46
N ARG A 167 -4.25 8.81 -9.68
CA ARG A 167 -3.66 8.98 -11.01
C ARG A 167 -3.43 7.62 -11.64
N ASN A 168 -3.84 7.45 -12.89
CA ASN A 168 -3.59 6.22 -13.61
C ASN A 168 -2.19 6.30 -14.30
N PRO A 169 -1.19 5.50 -13.88
CA PRO A 169 0.17 5.57 -14.42
C PRO A 169 0.24 5.21 -15.91
N ASN A 170 -0.76 4.51 -16.45
CA ASN A 170 -0.85 4.11 -17.85
C ASN A 170 -1.63 5.08 -18.74
N LYS A 171 -2.21 6.16 -18.18
CA LYS A 171 -2.88 7.19 -19.00
C LYS A 171 -1.79 8.01 -19.68
N LYS A 172 -1.48 7.67 -20.94
CA LYS A 172 -0.67 8.52 -21.82
C LYS A 172 -1.25 9.93 -21.72
N THR A 173 -0.46 10.88 -21.25
CA THR A 173 -0.78 12.30 -21.40
C THR A 173 -1.09 12.52 -22.87
N GLY A 174 -2.34 12.84 -23.19
CA GLY A 174 -2.81 12.93 -24.56
C GLY A 174 -1.87 13.81 -25.37
N LEU A 175 -1.61 13.39 -26.61
CA LEU A 175 -0.71 14.04 -27.59
C LEU A 175 -1.02 15.53 -27.85
N PHE A 176 -2.10 16.07 -27.28
CA PHE A 176 -2.53 17.47 -27.41
C PHE A 176 -2.06 18.40 -26.29
N SER A 177 -1.42 17.91 -25.21
CA SER A 177 -0.92 18.81 -24.14
C SER A 177 0.29 19.66 -24.57
N LYS A 178 0.96 19.30 -25.66
CA LYS A 178 2.10 20.06 -26.23
C LYS A 178 1.70 21.24 -27.13
N PHE A 179 0.42 21.37 -27.50
CA PHE A 179 -0.03 22.45 -28.40
C PHE A 179 -0.68 23.65 -27.69
N SER A 180 -0.87 23.62 -26.37
CA SER A 180 -1.61 24.68 -25.66
C SER A 180 -0.76 25.81 -25.04
N PHE A 181 0.53 25.92 -25.35
CA PHE A 181 1.37 27.03 -24.88
C PHE A 181 2.11 27.73 -26.03
N LYS A 182 1.35 28.34 -26.94
CA LYS A 182 1.79 29.52 -27.70
C LYS A 182 0.70 30.58 -27.59
N ARG A 183 0.67 31.28 -26.46
CA ARG A 183 -0.08 32.52 -26.32
C ARG A 183 0.83 33.65 -26.75
N ASN A 184 0.46 34.31 -27.85
CA ASN A 184 1.16 35.43 -28.46
C ASN A 184 1.55 36.50 -27.43
N LYS A 185 2.82 36.92 -27.46
CA LYS A 185 3.22 38.25 -26.99
C LYS A 185 2.68 39.27 -28.00
N LYS A 186 1.81 40.16 -27.53
CA LYS A 186 1.63 41.50 -28.09
C LYS A 186 2.10 42.48 -27.02
#